data_AF-A0A0C2ZJC2-F1
#
_entry.id   AF-A0A0C2ZJC2-F1
#
_cell.length_a   1.000
_cell.length_b   1.000
_cell.length_c   1.000
_cell.angle_alpha   90.00
_cell.angle_beta   90.00
_cell.angle_gamma   90.00
#
_symmetry.space_group_name_H-M   'P 1'
#
loop_
_entity.id
_entity.type
_entity.pdbx_description
1 polymer ?
#
loop_
_entity_poly.entity_id
_entity_poly.type
_entity_poly.pdbx_seq_one_letter_code
_entity_poly.pdbx_strand_id
1 'polypeptide(L)'
;MDEEKSYSIINSLANGVHPVTGEIFEINSPYNHPDIIRALFFILNNKKQGKTYNIKKTLEQKQEENIQKGLPKNSGLPWSNELKSKLANQFKETKSISELAIIFERTTGSIIAELVKQGLVSPEERYRY
;
A
#
# COMPACT_ATOMS: atom_id res chain seq x y z
N MET A 1 3.78 -1.12 26.78
CA MET A 1 5.10 -1.55 26.30
C MET A 1 5.34 -0.78 25.01
N ASP A 2 6.44 -0.02 24.94
CA ASP A 2 6.82 0.72 23.74
C ASP A 2 7.51 -0.17 22.70
N GLU A 3 7.62 0.34 21.48
CA GLU A 3 8.20 -0.39 20.34
C GLU A 3 9.68 -0.72 20.59
N GLU A 4 10.46 0.22 21.12
CA GLU A 4 11.89 0.01 21.37
C GLU A 4 12.13 -1.13 22.36
N LYS A 5 11.39 -1.15 23.47
CA LYS A 5 11.44 -2.20 24.48
C LYS A 5 11.04 -3.57 23.91
N SER A 6 10.03 -3.61 23.04
CA SER A 6 9.59 -4.85 22.37
C SER A 6 10.71 -5.44 21.51
N TYR A 7 11.38 -4.60 20.72
CA TYR A 7 12.51 -5.05 19.89
C TYR A 7 13.75 -5.41 20.70
N SER A 8 14.01 -4.74 21.83
CA SER A 8 15.10 -5.12 22.73
C SER A 8 14.89 -6.54 23.27
N ILE A 9 13.65 -6.88 23.65
CA ILE A 9 13.29 -8.23 24.13
C ILE A 9 13.52 -9.27 23.03
N ILE A 10 13.00 -9.02 21.83
CA ILE A 10 13.17 -9.93 20.68
C ILE A 10 14.65 -10.11 20.34
N ASN A 11 15.46 -9.06 20.44
CA ASN A 11 16.91 -9.13 20.22
C ASN A 11 17.60 -10.01 21.25
N SER A 12 17.27 -9.87 22.55
CA SER A 12 17.82 -10.77 23.57
C SER A 12 17.46 -12.22 23.29
N LEU A 13 16.19 -12.50 22.97
CA LEU A 13 15.73 -13.85 22.63
C LEU A 13 16.46 -14.44 21.42
N ALA A 14 16.64 -13.65 20.35
CA ALA A 14 17.32 -14.09 19.13
C ALA A 14 18.81 -14.44 19.37
N ASN A 15 19.44 -13.80 20.34
CA ASN A 15 20.83 -14.05 20.75
C ASN A 15 20.94 -15.13 21.85
N GLY A 16 19.84 -15.80 22.19
CA GLY A 16 19.86 -16.85 23.20
C GLY A 16 19.99 -16.32 24.63
N VAL A 17 19.53 -15.10 24.90
CA VAL A 17 19.64 -14.43 26.21
C VAL A 17 18.27 -14.17 26.80
N HIS A 18 18.09 -14.49 28.08
CA HIS A 18 16.88 -14.20 28.82
C HIS A 18 16.68 -12.67 28.93
N PRO A 19 15.59 -12.10 28.41
CA PRO A 19 15.43 -10.65 28.26
C PRO A 19 15.30 -9.89 29.59
N VAL A 20 14.95 -10.58 30.68
CA VAL A 20 14.84 -10.00 32.03
C VAL A 20 16.09 -10.21 32.89
N THR A 21 16.64 -11.44 32.94
CA THR A 21 17.78 -11.78 33.81
C THR A 21 19.14 -11.55 33.15
N GLY A 22 19.21 -11.55 31.81
CA GLY A 22 20.47 -11.45 31.07
C GLY A 22 21.26 -12.76 30.99
N GLU A 23 20.72 -13.86 31.52
CA GLU A 23 21.37 -15.18 31.48
C GLU A 23 21.30 -15.80 30.08
N ILE A 24 22.31 -16.59 29.74
CA ILE A 24 22.34 -17.34 28.49
C ILE A 24 21.42 -18.56 28.64
N PHE A 25 20.59 -18.81 27.62
CA PHE A 25 19.74 -19.99 27.58
C PHE A 25 20.56 -21.27 27.44
N GLU A 26 20.06 -22.33 28.06
CA GLU A 26 20.58 -23.68 27.86
C GLU A 26 20.52 -24.10 26.38
N ILE A 27 21.41 -25.00 25.98
CA ILE A 27 21.55 -25.45 24.58
C ILE A 27 20.24 -25.99 23.98
N ASN A 28 19.38 -26.61 24.81
CA ASN A 28 18.11 -27.19 24.39
C ASN A 28 16.91 -26.23 24.51
N SER A 29 17.16 -24.95 24.77
CA SER A 29 16.10 -23.95 24.81
C SER A 29 15.38 -23.83 23.47
N PRO A 30 14.05 -23.69 23.45
CA PRO A 30 13.29 -23.51 22.21
C PRO A 30 13.72 -22.25 21.44
N TYR A 31 14.26 -21.24 22.12
CA TYR A 31 14.79 -20.03 21.49
C TYR A 31 16.09 -20.28 20.70
N ASN A 32 16.80 -21.37 21.01
CA ASN A 32 17.99 -21.79 20.27
C ASN A 32 17.65 -22.67 19.05
N HIS A 33 16.36 -23.00 18.83
CA HIS A 33 15.95 -23.75 17.65
C HIS A 33 16.20 -22.93 16.38
N PRO A 34 16.84 -23.48 15.33
CA PRO A 34 17.22 -22.72 14.13
C PRO A 34 16.07 -21.94 13.49
N ASP A 35 14.86 -22.52 13.44
CA ASP A 35 13.70 -21.83 12.85
C ASP A 35 13.19 -20.66 13.70
N ILE A 36 13.29 -20.76 15.02
CA ILE A 36 12.92 -19.68 15.94
C ILE A 36 13.94 -18.55 15.83
N ILE A 37 15.24 -18.87 15.84
CA ILE A 37 16.32 -17.90 15.62
C ILE A 37 16.10 -17.16 14.29
N ARG A 38 15.84 -17.90 13.20
CA ARG A 38 15.56 -17.31 11.88
C ARG A 38 14.35 -16.38 11.91
N ALA A 39 13.24 -16.81 12.53
CA ALA A 39 12.02 -16.01 12.63
C ALA A 39 12.25 -14.71 13.43
N LEU A 40 12.97 -14.78 14.56
CA LEU A 40 13.26 -13.62 15.39
C LEU A 40 14.19 -12.64 14.65
N PHE A 41 15.29 -13.11 14.07
CA PHE A 41 16.19 -12.25 13.29
C PHE A 41 15.53 -11.67 12.03
N PHE A 42 14.61 -12.42 11.42
CA PHE A 42 13.83 -11.91 10.30
C PHE A 42 12.99 -10.69 10.72
N ILE A 43 12.29 -10.75 11.87
CA ILE A 43 11.53 -9.60 12.38
C ILE A 43 12.47 -8.42 12.69
N LEU A 44 13.59 -8.66 13.37
CA LEU A 44 14.57 -7.63 13.73
C LEU A 44 15.19 -6.93 12.51
N ASN A 45 15.51 -7.68 11.46
CA ASN A 45 16.10 -7.15 10.24
C ASN A 45 15.12 -6.33 9.41
N ASN A 46 13.82 -6.64 9.50
CA ASN A 46 12.77 -5.86 8.82
C ASN A 46 12.50 -4.51 9.51
N LYS A 47 12.71 -4.39 10.84
CA LYS A 47 12.67 -3.10 11.57
C LYS A 47 13.58 -2.05 10.93
N LYS A 48 14.83 -2.43 10.64
CA LYS A 48 15.86 -1.51 10.12
C LYS A 48 15.54 -0.96 8.74
N GLN A 49 14.67 -1.61 7.99
CA GLN A 49 14.37 -1.20 6.61
C GLN A 49 13.12 -0.33 6.50
N GLY A 50 12.40 -0.05 7.62
CA GLY A 50 11.08 0.60 7.56
C GLY A 50 10.08 -0.18 6.71
N LYS A 51 10.41 -1.44 6.37
CA LYS A 51 9.59 -2.32 5.56
C LYS A 51 8.60 -2.95 6.51
N THR A 52 7.48 -2.27 6.72
CA THR A 52 6.24 -2.99 6.90
C THR A 52 6.19 -4.02 5.76
N TYR A 53 5.92 -5.28 6.07
CA TYR A 53 5.64 -6.24 5.02
C TYR A 53 4.48 -5.65 4.20
N ASN A 54 4.81 -5.04 3.06
CA ASN A 54 3.84 -4.56 2.10
C ASN A 54 3.24 -5.81 1.47
N ILE A 55 2.37 -6.49 2.22
CA ILE A 55 1.42 -7.44 1.65
C ILE A 55 0.72 -6.61 0.58
N LYS A 56 1.04 -6.89 -0.69
CA LYS A 56 0.46 -6.16 -1.83
C LYS A 56 -1.03 -6.37 -1.73
N LYS A 57 -1.75 -5.34 -1.28
CA LYS A 57 -3.21 -5.38 -1.17
C LYS A 57 -3.79 -5.76 -2.52
N THR A 58 -4.76 -6.68 -2.51
CA THR A 58 -5.49 -7.03 -3.73
C THR A 58 -6.21 -5.81 -4.27
N LEU A 59 -6.68 -5.90 -5.52
CA LEU A 59 -7.46 -4.82 -6.12
C LEU A 59 -8.72 -4.55 -5.29
N GLU A 60 -9.43 -5.59 -4.82
CA GLU A 60 -10.65 -5.41 -4.02
C GLU A 60 -10.33 -4.74 -2.67
N GLN A 61 -9.25 -5.14 -2.00
CA GLN A 61 -8.85 -4.53 -0.73
C GLN A 61 -8.58 -3.03 -0.87
N LYS A 62 -7.96 -2.60 -1.97
CA LYS A 62 -7.72 -1.16 -2.22
C LYS A 62 -9.02 -0.42 -2.54
N GLN A 63 -9.95 -1.05 -3.26
CA GLN A 63 -11.26 -0.47 -3.56
C GLN A 63 -12.10 -0.30 -2.29
N GLU A 64 -12.12 -1.30 -1.42
CA GLU A 64 -12.82 -1.24 -0.13
C GLU A 64 -12.25 -0.12 0.73
N GLU A 65 -10.92 -0.01 0.83
CA GLU A 65 -10.27 1.08 1.59
C GLU A 65 -10.61 2.47 1.06
N ASN A 66 -10.78 2.63 -0.26
CA ASN A 66 -11.22 3.89 -0.82
C ASN A 66 -12.65 4.23 -0.37
N ILE A 67 -13.56 3.25 -0.43
CA ILE A 67 -14.95 3.43 0.02
C ILE A 67 -14.99 3.79 1.51
N GLN A 68 -14.23 3.08 2.36
CA GLN A 68 -14.13 3.37 3.80
C GLN A 68 -13.58 4.78 4.10
N LYS A 69 -12.76 5.33 3.20
CA LYS A 69 -12.24 6.70 3.30
C LYS A 69 -13.16 7.76 2.68
N GLY A 70 -14.32 7.37 2.15
CA GLY A 70 -15.22 8.27 1.41
C GLY A 70 -14.66 8.73 0.07
N LEU A 71 -13.69 8.00 -0.49
CA LEU A 71 -13.10 8.28 -1.80
C LEU A 71 -13.82 7.46 -2.89
N PRO A 72 -13.78 7.91 -4.15
CA PRO A 72 -14.25 7.09 -5.27
C PRO A 72 -13.53 5.74 -5.30
N LYS A 73 -14.26 4.67 -5.60
CA LYS A 73 -13.79 3.27 -5.55
C LYS A 73 -12.44 3.06 -6.23
N ASN A 74 -12.22 3.69 -7.38
CA ASN A 74 -11.01 3.54 -8.18
C ASN A 74 -9.98 4.67 -7.97
N SER A 75 -10.07 5.45 -6.89
CA SER A 75 -9.11 6.50 -6.56
C SER A 75 -7.69 5.93 -6.41
N GLY A 76 -6.71 6.57 -7.06
CA GLY A 76 -5.30 6.15 -7.02
C GLY A 76 -4.97 4.81 -7.71
N LEU A 77 -5.96 4.08 -8.23
CA LEU A 77 -5.72 2.80 -8.92
C LEU A 77 -5.18 3.03 -10.34
N PRO A 78 -4.34 2.12 -10.88
CA PRO A 78 -3.80 2.26 -12.23
C PRO A 78 -4.88 2.26 -13.31
N TRP A 79 -4.61 2.92 -14.43
CA TRP A 79 -5.46 2.88 -15.63
C TRP A 79 -5.04 1.73 -16.54
N SER A 80 -5.95 0.77 -16.78
CA SER A 80 -5.75 -0.24 -17.81
C SER A 80 -5.95 0.37 -19.21
N ASN A 81 -5.34 -0.22 -20.23
CA ASN A 81 -5.50 0.25 -21.61
C ASN A 81 -6.96 0.25 -22.06
N GLU A 82 -7.75 -0.74 -21.62
CA GLU A 82 -9.20 -0.81 -21.89
C GLU A 82 -9.94 0.39 -21.30
N LEU A 83 -9.67 0.75 -20.04
CA LEU A 83 -10.29 1.90 -19.39
C LEU A 83 -9.88 3.20 -20.06
N LYS A 84 -8.63 3.32 -20.52
CA LYS A 84 -8.16 4.50 -21.26
C LYS A 84 -8.92 4.68 -22.57
N SER A 85 -9.03 3.62 -23.38
CA SER A 85 -9.78 3.64 -24.64
C SER A 85 -11.26 3.93 -24.41
N LYS A 86 -11.87 3.33 -23.36
CA LYS A 86 -13.26 3.60 -23.00
C LYS A 86 -13.47 5.06 -22.58
N LEU A 87 -12.54 5.63 -21.82
CA LEU A 87 -12.58 7.04 -21.42
C LEU A 87 -12.51 7.96 -22.65
N ALA A 88 -11.59 7.70 -23.58
CA ALA A 88 -11.45 8.47 -24.81
C ALA A 88 -12.73 8.46 -25.65
N ASN A 89 -13.35 7.29 -25.82
CA ASN A 89 -14.57 7.15 -26.60
C ASN A 89 -15.73 7.91 -25.95
N GLN A 90 -15.93 7.74 -24.64
CA GLN A 90 -17.01 8.42 -23.93
C GLN A 90 -16.83 9.95 -23.85
N PHE A 91 -15.58 10.43 -23.77
CA PHE A 91 -15.30 11.87 -23.83
C PHE A 91 -15.66 12.44 -25.21
N LYS A 92 -15.36 11.72 -26.29
CA LYS A 92 -15.75 12.10 -27.66
C LYS A 92 -17.27 12.08 -27.89
N GLU A 93 -18.00 11.23 -27.16
CA GLU A 93 -19.47 11.20 -27.11
C GLU A 93 -20.08 12.36 -26.29
N THR A 94 -19.30 13.40 -25.97
CA THR A 94 -19.69 14.65 -25.28
C THR A 94 -20.14 14.50 -23.82
N LYS A 95 -19.75 13.44 -23.13
CA LYS A 95 -19.97 13.34 -21.68
C LYS A 95 -19.11 14.35 -20.92
N SER A 96 -19.70 15.00 -19.92
CA SER A 96 -18.98 15.94 -19.06
C SER A 96 -17.95 15.22 -18.17
N ILE A 97 -16.90 15.94 -17.74
CA ILE A 97 -15.88 15.42 -16.83
C ILE A 97 -16.50 14.88 -15.52
N SER A 98 -17.52 15.55 -15.00
CA SER A 98 -18.24 15.13 -13.80
C SER A 98 -18.97 13.80 -13.99
N GLU A 99 -19.63 13.59 -15.13
CA GLU A 99 -20.29 12.32 -15.44
C GLU A 99 -19.25 11.20 -15.63
N LEU A 100 -18.13 11.50 -16.30
CA LEU A 100 -17.04 10.54 -16.46
C LEU A 100 -16.43 10.14 -15.11
N ALA A 101 -16.28 11.08 -14.17
CA ALA A 101 -15.82 10.79 -12.81
C ALA A 101 -16.74 9.79 -12.09
N ILE A 102 -18.06 9.94 -12.24
CA ILE A 102 -19.05 9.02 -11.68
C ILE A 102 -18.96 7.64 -12.36
N ILE A 103 -18.97 7.59 -13.69
CA ILE A 103 -18.97 6.33 -14.48
C ILE A 103 -17.72 5.49 -14.20
N PHE A 104 -16.55 6.13 -14.08
CA PHE A 104 -15.28 5.44 -13.82
C PHE A 104 -14.98 5.28 -12.33
N GLU A 105 -15.84 5.81 -11.45
CA GLU A 105 -15.67 5.85 -9.99
C GLU A 105 -14.30 6.42 -9.60
N ARG A 106 -13.94 7.55 -10.19
CA ARG A 106 -12.66 8.25 -10.01
C ARG A 106 -12.89 9.73 -9.73
N THR A 107 -11.88 10.40 -9.20
CA THR A 107 -11.93 11.85 -9.02
C THR A 107 -11.91 12.57 -10.38
N THR A 108 -12.54 13.74 -10.46
CA THR A 108 -12.48 14.62 -11.65
C THR A 108 -11.03 14.92 -12.05
N GLY A 109 -10.17 15.20 -11.07
CA GLY A 109 -8.74 15.40 -11.31
C GLY A 109 -8.04 14.19 -11.94
N SER A 110 -8.43 12.95 -11.59
CA SER A 110 -7.89 11.73 -12.21
C SER A 110 -8.36 11.58 -13.66
N ILE A 111 -9.63 11.90 -13.94
CA ILE A 111 -10.18 11.90 -15.30
C ILE A 111 -9.44 12.92 -16.18
N ILE A 112 -9.33 14.17 -15.73
CA ILE A 112 -8.65 15.23 -16.49
C ILE A 112 -7.18 14.87 -16.72
N ALA A 113 -6.48 14.39 -15.68
CA ALA A 113 -5.07 14.01 -15.82
C ALA A 113 -4.88 12.89 -16.87
N GLU A 114 -5.80 11.93 -16.95
CA GLU A 114 -5.72 10.87 -17.95
C GLU A 114 -6.07 11.38 -19.36
N LEU A 115 -7.06 12.27 -19.51
CA LEU A 115 -7.38 12.90 -20.80
C LEU A 115 -6.22 13.75 -21.32
N VAL A 116 -5.54 14.50 -20.44
CA VAL A 116 -4.33 15.26 -20.79
C VAL A 116 -3.21 14.33 -21.24
N LYS A 117 -2.97 13.21 -20.54
CA LYS A 117 -1.98 12.20 -20.97
C LYS A 117 -2.29 11.59 -22.32
N GLN A 118 -3.56 11.46 -22.68
CA GLN A 118 -4.00 10.97 -23.99
C GLN A 118 -4.03 12.06 -25.06
N GLY A 119 -3.76 13.33 -24.72
CA GLY A 119 -3.79 14.46 -25.64
C GLY A 119 -5.21 14.89 -26.07
N LEU A 120 -6.24 14.48 -25.33
CA LEU A 120 -7.63 14.83 -25.62
C LEU A 120 -8.05 16.17 -24.98
N VAL A 121 -7.29 16.62 -24.00
CA VAL A 121 -7.44 17.89 -23.29
C VAL A 121 -6.05 18.50 -23.17
N SER A 122 -5.90 19.79 -23.43
CA SER A 122 -4.63 20.48 -23.25
C SER A 122 -4.31 20.64 -21.75
N PRO A 123 -3.02 20.72 -21.35
CA PRO A 123 -2.66 21.00 -19.97
C PRO A 123 -3.30 22.28 -19.40
N GLU A 124 -3.48 23.30 -20.24
CA GLU A 124 -4.09 24.60 -19.91
C GLU A 124 -5.61 24.47 -19.72
N GLU A 125 -6.25 23.59 -20.49
CA GLU A 125 -7.68 23.28 -20.40
C GLU A 125 -8.08 22.63 -19.08
N ARG A 126 -7.12 22.07 -18.35
CA ARG A 126 -7.34 21.46 -17.03
C ARG A 126 -8.07 22.37 -16.05
N TYR A 127 -7.82 23.69 -16.12
CA TYR A 127 -8.41 24.67 -15.20
C TYR A 127 -9.82 25.12 -15.60
N ARG A 128 -10.33 24.66 -16.75
CA ARG A 128 -11.69 24.98 -17.22
C ARG A 128 -12.75 24.02 -16.66
N TYR A 129 -12.35 22.98 -15.95
CA TYR A 129 -13.20 21.92 -15.38
C TYR A 129 -13.00 21.84 -13.87
#